data_AF-A0A443B0W4-F1
#
_entry.id   AF-A0A443B0W4-F1
#
_cell.length_a   1.000
_cell.length_b   1.000
_cell.length_c   1.000
_cell.angle_alpha   90.00
_cell.angle_beta   90.00
_cell.angle_gamma   90.00
#
_symmetry.space_group_name_H-M   'P 1'
#
loop_
_entity.id
_entity.type
_entity.pdbx_description
1 polymer ?
#
loop_
_entity_poly.entity_id
_entity_poly.type
_entity_poly.pdbx_seq_one_letter_code
_entity_poly.pdbx_strand_id
1 'polypeptide(L)'
;MTALIGLVAGALGVNRTLAGVIAIGAAVVVASGAAWGVYTYVKHQGAEEVRDKIEKDNQDAIRKGIEASRSLDECVAAGGVWDFRRQRCSRATLGPR
;
A
#
# COMPACT_ATOMS: atom_id res chain seq x y z
N MET A 1 -7.06 6.78 -40.59
CA MET A 1 -7.53 7.84 -39.67
C MET A 1 -7.53 9.22 -40.32
N THR A 2 -6.43 9.65 -40.92
CA THR A 2 -6.30 10.96 -41.62
C THR A 2 -7.29 11.18 -42.78
N ALA A 3 -7.59 10.14 -43.56
CA ALA A 3 -8.54 10.24 -44.69
C ALA A 3 -10.00 10.50 -44.24
N LEU A 4 -10.42 9.90 -43.13
CA LEU A 4 -11.78 10.08 -42.58
C LEU A 4 -11.95 11.48 -41.97
N ILE A 5 -10.92 11.98 -41.29
CA ILE A 5 -10.90 13.35 -40.73
C ILE A 5 -10.99 14.38 -41.87
N GLY A 6 -10.27 14.18 -42.97
CA GLY A 6 -10.32 15.07 -44.13
C GLY A 6 -11.68 15.10 -44.83
N LEU A 7 -12.38 13.97 -44.90
CA LEU A 7 -13.69 13.84 -45.56
C LEU A 7 -14.80 14.47 -44.71
N VAL A 8 -14.78 14.25 -43.39
CA VAL A 8 -15.73 14.86 -42.44
C VAL A 8 -15.51 16.38 -42.33
N ALA A 9 -14.26 16.85 -42.29
CA ALA A 9 -13.96 18.28 -42.28
C ALA A 9 -14.38 18.97 -43.59
N GLY A 10 -14.19 18.30 -44.74
CA GLY A 10 -14.66 18.78 -46.04
C GLY A 10 -16.19 18.82 -46.17
N ALA A 11 -16.89 17.84 -45.60
CA ALA A 11 -18.36 17.78 -45.62
C ALA A 11 -19.04 18.78 -44.66
N LEU A 12 -18.36 19.17 -43.57
CA LEU A 12 -18.88 20.13 -42.58
C LEU A 12 -18.45 21.58 -42.83
N GLY A 13 -17.67 21.86 -43.89
CA GLY A 13 -17.13 23.19 -44.18
C GLY A 13 -16.09 23.68 -43.15
N VAL A 14 -15.55 22.77 -42.34
CA VAL A 14 -14.63 23.08 -41.25
C VAL A 14 -13.23 23.28 -41.84
N ASN A 15 -12.66 24.47 -41.64
CA ASN A 15 -11.32 24.81 -42.07
C ASN A 15 -10.31 23.74 -41.57
N ARG A 16 -9.43 23.24 -42.46
CA ARG A 16 -8.43 22.23 -42.13
C ARG A 16 -7.55 22.62 -40.94
N THR A 17 -7.32 23.92 -40.76
CA THR A 17 -6.61 24.46 -39.59
C THR A 17 -7.39 24.27 -38.29
N LEU A 18 -8.70 24.50 -38.30
CA LEU A 18 -9.57 24.29 -37.14
C LEU A 18 -9.65 22.81 -36.75
N ALA A 19 -9.74 21.90 -37.73
CA ALA A 19 -9.68 20.46 -37.49
C ALA A 19 -8.34 20.02 -36.87
N GLY A 20 -7.22 20.59 -37.32
CA GLY A 20 -5.90 20.36 -36.73
C GLY A 20 -5.80 20.83 -35.28
N VAL A 21 -6.32 22.02 -34.98
CA VAL A 21 -6.34 22.56 -33.60
C VAL A 21 -7.16 21.67 -32.67
N ILE A 22 -8.33 21.20 -33.10
CA ILE A 22 -9.17 20.30 -32.30
C ILE A 22 -8.45 18.97 -32.05
N ALA A 23 -7.80 18.41 -33.07
CA ALA A 23 -7.06 17.14 -32.93
C ALA A 23 -5.91 17.26 -31.91
N ILE A 24 -5.15 18.36 -31.95
CA ILE A 24 -4.07 18.62 -30.98
C ILE A 24 -4.66 18.81 -29.58
N GLY A 25 -5.72 19.60 -29.44
CA GLY A 25 -6.39 19.82 -28.16
C GLY A 25 -6.88 18.52 -27.53
N ALA A 26 -7.51 17.66 -28.32
CA ALA A 26 -7.95 16.34 -27.88
C ALA A 26 -6.76 15.46 -27.43
N ALA A 27 -5.65 15.46 -28.19
CA ALA A 27 -4.46 14.70 -27.82
C ALA A 27 -3.86 15.18 -26.49
N VAL A 28 -3.79 16.50 -26.25
CA VAL A 28 -3.29 17.07 -25.00
C VAL A 28 -4.17 16.69 -23.81
N VAL A 29 -5.49 16.76 -23.97
CA VAL A 29 -6.43 16.37 -22.91
C VAL A 29 -6.28 14.89 -22.57
N VAL A 30 -6.20 14.02 -23.57
CA VAL A 30 -6.00 12.58 -23.37
C VAL A 30 -4.67 12.29 -22.68
N ALA A 31 -3.57 12.91 -23.14
CA ALA A 31 -2.26 12.74 -22.54
C ALA A 31 -2.21 13.21 -21.08
N SER A 32 -2.82 14.37 -20.79
CA SER A 32 -2.89 14.93 -19.44
C SER A 32 -3.74 14.05 -18.51
N GLY A 33 -4.88 13.55 -18.99
CA GLY A 33 -5.73 12.62 -18.24
C GLY A 33 -5.03 11.30 -17.95
N ALA A 34 -4.30 10.75 -18.92
CA ALA A 34 -3.51 9.54 -18.74
C ALA A 34 -2.39 9.73 -17.70
N ALA A 35 -1.64 10.83 -17.78
CA ALA A 35 -0.59 11.14 -16.81
C ALA A 35 -1.15 11.29 -15.38
N TRP A 36 -2.28 11.99 -15.24
CA TRP A 36 -2.97 12.13 -13.96
C TRP A 36 -3.45 10.79 -13.42
N GLY A 37 -4.09 9.97 -14.25
CA GLY A 37 -4.60 8.65 -13.87
C GLY A 37 -3.49 7.69 -13.40
N VAL A 38 -2.33 7.69 -14.07
CA VAL A 38 -1.16 6.90 -13.64
C VAL A 38 -0.65 7.39 -12.29
N TYR A 39 -0.50 8.70 -12.11
CA TYR A 39 -0.03 9.28 -10.86
C TYR A 39 -0.93 8.92 -9.67
N THR A 40 -2.26 9.04 -9.83
CA THR A 40 -3.19 8.71 -8.75
C THR A 40 -3.22 7.22 -8.47
N TYR A 41 -3.16 6.37 -9.49
CA TYR A 41 -3.12 4.92 -9.34
C TYR A 41 -1.89 4.46 -8.53
N VAL A 42 -0.69 4.92 -8.91
CA VAL A 42 0.55 4.59 -8.19
C VAL A 42 0.50 5.06 -6.74
N LYS A 43 0.00 6.27 -6.50
CA LYS A 43 -0.12 6.81 -5.14
C LYS A 43 -1.11 6.01 -4.28
N HIS A 44 -2.22 5.57 -4.85
CA HIS A 44 -3.20 4.75 -4.14
C HIS A 44 -2.62 3.37 -3.79
N GLN A 45 -1.98 2.70 -4.74
CA GLN A 45 -1.31 1.42 -4.51
C GLN A 45 -0.25 1.53 -3.40
N GLY A 46 0.61 2.55 -3.45
CA GLY A 46 1.60 2.77 -2.40
C GLY A 46 0.98 3.06 -1.02
N ALA A 47 -0.16 3.75 -0.97
CA ALA A 47 -0.87 3.99 0.29
C ALA A 47 -1.50 2.70 0.86
N GLU A 48 -2.04 1.84 0.00
CA GLU A 48 -2.59 0.54 0.40
C GLU A 48 -1.49 -0.40 0.91
N GLU A 49 -0.36 -0.52 0.20
CA GLU A 49 0.78 -1.32 0.63
C GLU A 49 1.32 -0.89 2.01
N VAL A 50 1.40 0.42 2.26
CA VAL A 50 1.83 0.95 3.56
C VAL A 50 0.81 0.63 4.65
N ARG A 51 -0.49 0.76 4.38
CA ARG A 51 -1.55 0.43 5.35
C ARG A 51 -1.55 -1.05 5.69
N ASP A 52 -1.45 -1.92 4.69
CA ASP A 52 -1.40 -3.38 4.89
C ASP A 52 -0.16 -3.79 5.70
N LYS A 53 0.99 -3.16 5.43
CA LYS A 53 2.20 -3.39 6.20
C LYS A 53 2.05 -2.96 7.66
N ILE A 54 1.49 -1.77 7.90
CA ILE A 54 1.24 -1.27 9.25
C ILE A 54 0.29 -2.19 10.01
N GLU A 55 -0.80 -2.63 9.37
CA GLU A 55 -1.76 -3.53 10.01
C GLU A 55 -1.11 -4.86 10.37
N LYS A 56 -0.32 -5.43 9.44
CA LYS A 56 0.43 -6.66 9.70
C LYS A 56 1.42 -6.52 10.85
N ASP A 57 2.20 -5.44 10.86
CA ASP A 57 3.21 -5.18 11.90
C ASP A 57 2.56 -4.97 13.28
N ASN A 58 1.41 -4.29 13.33
CA ASN A 58 0.64 -4.12 14.57
C ASN A 58 0.07 -5.45 15.08
N GLN A 59 -0.50 -6.28 14.21
CA GLN A 59 -1.03 -7.59 14.58
C GLN A 59 0.08 -8.53 15.08
N ASP A 60 1.27 -8.46 14.48
CA ASP A 60 2.45 -9.21 14.94
C ASP A 60 2.92 -8.73 16.33
N ALA A 61 2.96 -7.41 16.56
CA ALA A 61 3.29 -6.84 17.86
C ALA A 61 2.29 -7.26 18.95
N ILE A 62 0.99 -7.23 18.68
CA ILE A 62 -0.06 -7.68 19.60
C ILE A 62 0.16 -9.16 19.94
N ARG A 63 0.39 -10.01 18.94
CA ARG A 63 0.60 -11.45 19.14
C ARG A 63 1.83 -11.73 19.99
N LYS A 64 2.96 -11.06 19.69
CA LYS A 64 4.19 -11.15 20.49
C LYS A 64 3.97 -10.68 21.93
N GLY A 65 3.18 -9.62 22.13
CA GLY A 65 2.81 -9.13 23.45
C GLY A 65 2.00 -10.16 24.24
N ILE A 66 0.97 -10.76 23.63
CA ILE A 66 0.17 -11.81 24.27
C ILE A 66 1.03 -13.02 24.65
N GLU A 67 1.90 -13.46 23.75
CA GLU A 67 2.80 -14.59 24.00
C GLU A 67 3.82 -14.29 25.11
N ALA A 68 4.36 -13.07 25.15
CA ALA A 68 5.25 -12.62 26.21
C ALA A 68 4.55 -12.57 27.57
N SER A 69 3.32 -12.04 27.63
CA SER A 69 2.53 -12.02 28.87
C SER A 69 2.19 -13.44 29.33
N ARG A 70 1.78 -14.33 28.42
CA ARG A 70 1.50 -15.73 28.75
C ARG A 70 2.74 -16.44 29.29
N SER A 71 3.89 -16.29 28.63
CA SER A 71 5.14 -16.94 29.08
C SER A 71 5.66 -16.39 30.41
N LEU A 72 5.42 -15.11 30.72
CA LEU A 72 5.67 -14.54 32.05
C LEU A 72 4.76 -15.19 33.10
N ASP A 73 3.45 -15.24 32.86
CA ASP A 73 2.48 -15.82 33.78
C ASP A 73 2.78 -17.31 34.05
N GLU A 74 3.09 -18.08 33.00
CA GLU A 74 3.50 -19.48 33.12
C GLU A 74 4.78 -19.64 33.95
N CYS A 75 5.76 -18.75 33.77
CA CYS A 75 6.99 -18.77 34.55
C CYS A 75 6.72 -18.55 36.04
N VAL A 76 5.93 -17.52 36.36
CA VAL A 76 5.58 -17.16 37.75
C VAL A 76 4.73 -18.26 38.38
N ALA A 77 3.76 -18.80 37.66
CA ALA A 77 2.91 -19.90 38.13
C ALA A 77 3.72 -21.18 38.40
N ALA A 78 4.80 -21.43 37.64
CA ALA A 78 5.73 -22.54 37.87
C ALA A 78 6.76 -22.28 38.99
N GLY A 79 6.69 -21.12 39.68
CA GLY A 79 7.64 -20.72 40.72
C GLY A 79 9.03 -20.33 40.18
N GLY A 80 9.14 -20.04 38.88
CA GLY A 80 10.35 -19.53 38.26
C GLY A 80 10.57 -18.04 38.50
N VAL A 81 11.76 -17.55 38.14
CA VAL A 81 12.11 -16.12 38.19
C VAL A 81 12.25 -15.61 36.76
N TRP A 82 11.48 -14.60 36.41
CA TRP A 82 11.52 -14.01 35.08
C TRP A 82 12.74 -13.08 34.90
N ASP A 83 13.51 -13.29 33.84
CA ASP A 83 14.56 -12.36 33.41
C ASP A 83 14.01 -11.41 32.34
N PHE A 84 13.73 -10.16 32.73
CA PHE A 84 13.22 -9.13 31.83
C PHE A 84 14.23 -8.69 30.76
N ARG A 85 15.54 -8.80 31.02
CA ARG A 85 16.57 -8.49 30.01
C ARG A 85 16.61 -9.54 28.92
N ARG A 86 16.45 -10.82 29.29
CA ARG A 86 16.51 -11.94 28.34
C ARG A 86 15.13 -12.38 27.81
N GLN A 87 14.04 -11.83 28.37
CA GLN A 87 12.66 -12.23 28.10
C GLN A 87 12.46 -13.74 28.22
N ARG A 88 13.01 -14.34 29.27
CA ARG A 88 12.95 -15.79 29.49
C ARG A 88 12.76 -16.11 30.96
N CYS A 89 12.10 -17.25 31.21
CA CYS A 89 12.01 -17.82 32.53
C CYS A 89 13.34 -18.45 32.94
N SER A 90 13.93 -17.96 34.03
CA SER A 90 15.00 -18.67 34.72
C SER A 90 14.32 -19.61 35.71
N ARG A 91 14.34 -20.91 35.41
CA ARG A 91 13.91 -21.92 36.38
C ARG A 91 14.84 -21.80 37.59
N ALA A 92 14.32 -21.35 38.72
CA ALA A 92 15.01 -21.59 39.98
C ALA A 92 15.09 -23.12 40.09
N THR A 93 16.31 -23.66 40.02
CA THR A 93 16.56 -25.00 40.52
C THR A 93 16.25 -24.96 42.01
N LEU A 94 14.99 -25.17 42.38
CA LEU A 94 14.71 -25.76 43.67
C LEU A 94 15.44 -27.09 43.61
N GLY A 95 16.61 -27.15 44.27
CA GLY A 95 17.41 -28.36 44.38
C GLY A 95 16.54 -29.53 44.86
N PRO A 96 16.99 -30.78 44.65
CA PRO A 96 16.22 -31.94 45.05
C PRO A 96 15.80 -31.82 46.52
N ARG A 97 14.51 -32.04 46.78
CA ARG A 97 13.97 -32.17 48.14
C ARG A 97 14.55 -33.41 48.80
#